data_AF-B4Q8A3-F1
#
_entry.id   AF-B4Q8A3-F1
#
_cell.length_a   1.000
_cell.length_b   1.000
_cell.length_c   1.000
_cell.angle_alpha   90.00
_cell.angle_beta   90.00
_cell.angle_gamma   90.00
#
_symmetry.space_group_name_H-M   'P 1'
#
loop_
_entity.id
_entity.type
_entity.pdbx_description
1 polymer ?
#
loop_
_entity_poly.entity_id
_entity_poly.type
_entity_poly.pdbx_seq_one_letter_code
_entity_poly.pdbx_strand_id
1 'polypeptide(L)'
;MQVERLAEMERQRRAKELEQKTIEEEAAKRIEMLVKKRVEEELEKRRDEIEQEVNRRVETAKAEMEREMMLELERRREQIREEERRREEDEKQKREELEEILAENNRKIEEAQRKLAEERLAIIEEQRLMDEERQRMRKEQEKRVKEEQKVILGKNNSRPKLSFSLKPGAL
;
A
#
# COMPACT_ATOMS: atom_id res chain seq x y z
N MET A 1 63.15 35.28 -89.43
CA MET A 1 64.39 34.59 -89.02
C MET A 1 64.64 34.56 -87.50
N GLN A 2 64.95 35.65 -86.78
CA GLN A 2 65.24 35.56 -85.32
C GLN A 2 63.98 35.25 -84.48
N VAL A 3 62.83 35.86 -84.81
CA VAL A 3 61.54 35.64 -84.12
C VAL A 3 61.02 34.20 -84.31
N GLU A 4 61.22 33.60 -85.48
CA GLU A 4 60.81 32.22 -85.77
C GLU A 4 61.63 31.19 -84.99
N ARG A 5 62.95 31.40 -84.84
CA ARG A 5 63.80 30.53 -84.01
C ARG A 5 63.40 30.58 -82.53
N LEU A 6 63.03 31.76 -82.02
CA LEU A 6 62.54 31.91 -80.65
C LEU A 6 61.18 31.21 -80.45
N ALA A 7 60.26 31.35 -81.40
CA ALA A 7 58.96 30.68 -81.35
C ALA A 7 59.08 29.15 -81.45
N GLU A 8 60.02 28.64 -82.24
CA GLU A 8 60.32 27.21 -82.33
C GLU A 8 60.91 26.65 -81.03
N MET A 9 61.85 27.37 -80.41
CA MET A 9 62.40 27.01 -79.10
C MET A 9 61.31 27.04 -77.99
N GLU A 10 60.38 27.99 -78.04
CA GLU A 10 59.27 28.06 -77.09
C GLU A 10 58.29 26.88 -77.27
N ARG A 11 57.98 26.49 -78.51
CA ARG A 11 57.17 25.30 -78.80
C ARG A 11 57.83 24.02 -78.32
N GLN A 12 59.14 23.88 -78.56
CA GLN A 12 59.91 22.73 -78.06
C GLN A 12 59.94 22.68 -76.53
N ARG A 13 60.05 23.84 -75.87
CA ARG A 13 59.99 23.92 -74.40
C ARG A 13 58.62 23.47 -73.87
N ARG A 14 57.52 23.98 -74.44
CA ARG A 14 56.16 23.58 -74.04
C ARG A 14 55.90 22.09 -74.29
N ALA A 15 56.41 21.54 -75.39
CA ALA A 15 56.30 20.10 -75.67
C ALA A 15 57.05 19.26 -74.61
N LYS A 16 58.28 19.65 -74.25
CA LYS A 16 59.05 19.00 -73.18
C LYS A 16 58.38 19.13 -71.81
N GLU A 17 57.79 20.28 -71.50
CA GLU A 17 57.06 20.48 -70.23
C GLU A 17 55.79 19.61 -70.16
N LEU A 18 55.06 19.46 -71.27
CA LEU A 18 53.89 18.57 -71.33
C LEU A 18 54.30 17.09 -71.22
N GLU A 19 55.35 16.68 -71.93
CA GLU A 19 55.92 15.33 -71.84
C GLU A 19 56.38 15.02 -70.42
N GLN A 20 57.11 15.95 -69.78
CA GLN A 20 57.55 15.82 -68.40
C GLN A 20 56.36 15.69 -67.44
N LYS A 21 55.31 16.50 -67.59
CA LYS A 21 54.08 16.37 -66.79
C LYS A 21 53.40 15.02 -66.98
N THR A 22 53.32 14.51 -68.21
CA THR A 22 52.74 13.18 -68.46
C THR A 22 53.56 12.07 -67.80
N ILE A 23 54.89 12.16 -67.84
CA ILE A 23 55.78 11.21 -67.18
C ILE A 23 55.62 11.29 -65.65
N GLU A 24 55.54 12.49 -65.09
CA GLU A 24 55.33 12.71 -63.65
C GLU A 24 53.98 12.16 -63.18
N GLU A 25 52.90 12.37 -63.94
CA GLU A 25 51.58 11.82 -63.65
C GLU A 25 51.56 10.28 -63.73
N GLU A 26 52.19 9.70 -64.75
CA GLU A 26 52.32 8.25 -64.89
C GLU A 26 53.17 7.64 -63.76
N ALA A 27 54.26 8.31 -63.38
CA ALA A 27 55.09 7.91 -62.25
C ALA A 27 54.31 7.98 -60.92
N ALA A 28 53.54 9.04 -60.69
CA ALA A 28 52.70 9.20 -59.52
C ALA A 28 51.65 8.07 -59.41
N LYS A 29 50.95 7.77 -60.52
CA LYS A 29 49.99 6.65 -60.58
C LYS A 29 50.65 5.30 -60.30
N ARG A 30 51.86 5.08 -60.83
CA ARG A 30 52.61 3.84 -60.58
C ARG A 30 53.03 3.72 -59.11
N ILE A 31 53.48 4.81 -58.51
CA ILE A 31 53.82 4.86 -57.08
C ILE A 31 52.58 4.57 -56.24
N GLU A 32 51.45 5.22 -56.52
CA GLU A 32 50.20 4.99 -55.80
C GLU A 32 49.77 3.53 -55.85
N MET A 33 49.81 2.91 -57.03
CA MET A 33 49.48 1.48 -57.19
C MET A 33 50.41 0.58 -56.38
N LEU A 34 51.72 0.85 -56.39
CA LEU A 34 52.71 0.07 -55.63
C LEU A 34 52.51 0.25 -54.12
N VAL A 35 52.22 1.47 -53.66
CA VAL A 35 51.93 1.76 -52.26
C VAL A 35 50.66 1.04 -51.83
N LYS A 36 49.58 1.15 -52.61
CA LYS A 36 48.31 0.48 -52.32
C LYS A 36 48.50 -1.04 -52.21
N LYS A 37 49.17 -1.66 -53.20
CA LYS A 37 49.45 -3.10 -53.19
C LYS A 37 50.27 -3.51 -51.96
N ARG A 38 51.30 -2.75 -51.62
CA ARG A 38 52.13 -3.03 -50.44
C ARG A 38 51.34 -2.88 -49.14
N VAL A 39 50.46 -1.89 -49.04
CA VAL A 39 49.58 -1.72 -47.87
C VAL A 39 48.60 -2.87 -47.76
N GLU A 40 47.97 -3.30 -48.86
CA GLU A 40 47.07 -4.45 -48.88
C GLU A 40 47.77 -5.75 -48.43
N GLU A 41 48.96 -6.03 -48.97
CA GLU A 41 49.75 -7.21 -48.57
C GLU A 41 50.15 -7.18 -47.09
N GLU A 42 50.53 -6.02 -46.55
CA GLU A 42 50.87 -5.88 -45.13
C GLU A 42 49.65 -6.00 -44.21
N LEU A 43 48.48 -5.51 -44.65
CA LEU A 43 47.22 -5.70 -43.95
C LEU A 43 46.77 -7.15 -43.97
N GLU A 44 46.95 -7.86 -45.09
CA GLU A 44 46.58 -9.27 -45.23
C GLU A 44 47.44 -10.16 -44.32
N LYS A 45 48.75 -9.91 -44.23
CA LYS A 45 49.65 -10.62 -43.30
C LYS A 45 49.25 -10.49 -41.84
N ARG A 46 48.68 -9.35 -41.46
CA ARG A 46 48.27 -9.04 -40.08
C ARG A 46 46.77 -9.19 -39.85
N ARG A 47 46.02 -9.66 -40.86
CA ARG A 47 44.55 -9.74 -40.84
C ARG A 47 44.07 -10.56 -39.65
N ASP A 48 44.66 -11.73 -39.44
CA ASP A 48 44.21 -12.66 -38.40
C ASP A 48 44.53 -12.14 -36.99
N GLU A 49 45.67 -11.46 -36.80
CA GLU A 49 46.02 -10.80 -35.53
C GLU A 49 45.04 -9.67 -35.21
N ILE A 50 44.71 -8.84 -36.21
CA ILE A 50 43.75 -7.75 -36.08
C ILE A 50 42.36 -8.32 -35.78
N GLU A 51 41.93 -9.35 -36.50
CA GLU A 51 40.64 -10.01 -36.31
C GLU A 51 40.52 -10.60 -34.90
N GLN A 52 41.56 -11.28 -34.41
CA GLN A 52 41.60 -11.81 -33.04
C GLN A 52 41.53 -10.70 -31.99
N GLU A 53 42.28 -9.62 -32.15
CA GLU A 53 42.27 -8.49 -31.22
C GLU A 53 40.90 -7.79 -31.20
N VAL A 54 40.29 -7.58 -32.37
CA VAL A 54 38.93 -7.03 -32.48
C VAL A 54 37.93 -7.94 -31.79
N ASN A 55 37.98 -9.25 -32.05
CA ASN A 55 37.09 -10.23 -31.42
C ASN A 55 37.24 -10.23 -29.90
N ARG A 56 38.47 -10.23 -29.37
CA ARG A 56 38.73 -10.16 -27.93
C ARG A 56 38.14 -8.90 -27.29
N ARG A 57 38.29 -7.74 -27.93
CA ARG A 57 37.71 -6.48 -27.42
C ARG A 57 36.18 -6.51 -27.43
N VAL A 58 35.59 -7.05 -28.50
CA VAL A 58 34.13 -7.19 -28.60
C VAL A 58 33.60 -8.16 -27.56
N GLU A 59 34.24 -9.30 -27.36
CA GLU A 59 33.85 -10.28 -26.34
C GLU A 59 33.97 -9.71 -24.92
N THR A 60 35.07 -9.00 -24.63
CA THR A 60 35.27 -8.35 -23.32
C THR A 60 34.18 -7.31 -23.06
N ALA A 61 33.92 -6.42 -24.04
CA ALA A 61 32.88 -5.40 -23.90
C ALA A 61 31.47 -6.00 -23.77
N LYS A 62 31.17 -7.08 -24.49
CA LYS A 62 29.91 -7.82 -24.34
C LYS A 62 29.78 -8.43 -22.95
N ALA A 63 30.82 -9.10 -22.46
CA ALA A 63 30.81 -9.72 -21.15
C ALA A 63 30.64 -8.69 -20.01
N GLU A 64 31.29 -7.52 -20.12
CA GLU A 64 31.10 -6.41 -19.18
C GLU A 64 29.66 -5.89 -19.23
N MET A 65 29.13 -5.63 -20.42
CA MET A 65 27.75 -5.17 -20.60
C MET A 65 26.72 -6.18 -20.08
N GLU A 66 26.89 -7.46 -20.37
CA GLU A 66 26.01 -8.53 -19.89
C GLU A 66 26.04 -8.62 -18.36
N ARG A 67 27.24 -8.50 -17.75
CA ARG A 67 27.38 -8.49 -16.30
C ARG A 67 26.67 -7.31 -15.66
N GLU A 68 26.86 -6.10 -16.18
CA GLU A 68 26.19 -4.90 -15.68
C GLU A 68 24.66 -5.01 -15.82
N MET A 69 24.18 -5.47 -16.98
CA MET A 69 22.76 -5.68 -17.23
C MET A 69 22.16 -6.71 -16.26
N MET A 70 22.86 -7.81 -16.00
CA MET A 70 22.40 -8.82 -15.04
C MET A 70 22.31 -8.26 -13.62
N LEU A 71 23.31 -7.49 -13.18
CA LEU A 71 23.31 -6.83 -11.87
C LEU A 71 22.15 -5.82 -11.74
N GLU A 72 21.88 -5.06 -12.79
CA GLU A 72 20.76 -4.11 -12.81
C GLU A 72 19.40 -4.83 -12.72
N LEU A 73 19.24 -5.92 -13.46
CA LEU A 73 18.03 -6.74 -13.43
C LEU A 73 17.81 -7.38 -12.05
N GLU A 74 18.86 -7.91 -11.42
CA GLU A 74 18.79 -8.46 -10.07
C GLU A 74 18.38 -7.40 -9.05
N ARG A 75 19.00 -6.22 -9.10
CA ARG A 75 18.67 -5.09 -8.23
C ARG A 75 17.22 -4.65 -8.41
N ARG A 76 16.76 -4.53 -9.65
CA ARG A 76 15.36 -4.14 -9.95
C ARG A 76 14.37 -5.18 -9.44
N ARG A 77 14.69 -6.47 -9.59
CA ARG A 77 13.88 -7.56 -9.06
C ARG A 77 13.81 -7.54 -7.54
N GLU A 78 14.92 -7.25 -6.86
CA GLU A 78 14.96 -7.12 -5.41
C GLU A 78 14.14 -5.92 -4.93
N GLN A 79 14.26 -4.77 -5.60
CA GLN A 79 13.45 -3.58 -5.30
C GLN A 79 11.95 -3.84 -5.43
N ILE A 80 11.52 -4.51 -6.51
CA ILE A 80 10.10 -4.87 -6.69
C ILE A 80 9.62 -5.77 -5.55
N ARG A 81 10.42 -6.78 -5.17
CA ARG A 81 10.07 -7.69 -4.07
C ARG A 81 10.03 -7.01 -2.71
N GLU A 82 10.94 -6.06 -2.46
CA GLU A 82 10.94 -5.28 -1.23
C GLU A 82 9.74 -4.34 -1.17
N GLU A 83 9.39 -3.71 -2.29
CA GLU A 83 8.20 -2.87 -2.40
C GLU A 83 6.91 -3.68 -2.20
N GLU A 84 6.81 -4.87 -2.79
CA GLU A 84 5.68 -5.79 -2.57
C GLU A 84 5.57 -6.19 -1.10
N ARG A 85 6.68 -6.61 -0.46
CA ARG A 85 6.70 -6.95 0.97
C ARG A 85 6.26 -5.78 1.84
N ARG A 86 6.76 -4.57 1.56
CA ARG A 86 6.40 -3.37 2.30
C ARG A 86 4.91 -3.06 2.15
N ARG A 87 4.35 -3.19 0.95
CA ARG A 87 2.91 -3.01 0.71
C ARG A 87 2.08 -4.05 1.46
N GLU A 88 2.49 -5.31 1.45
CA GLU A 88 1.82 -6.38 2.20
C GLU A 88 1.85 -6.12 3.71
N GLU A 89 3.00 -5.68 4.24
CA GLU A 89 3.14 -5.32 5.66
C GLU A 89 2.27 -4.12 6.03
N ASP A 90 2.26 -3.06 5.22
CA ASP A 90 1.41 -1.88 5.43
C ASP A 90 -0.08 -2.24 5.37
N GLU A 91 -0.49 -3.12 4.43
CA GLU A 91 -1.87 -3.62 4.36
C GLU A 91 -2.23 -4.47 5.57
N LYS A 92 -1.31 -5.33 6.03
CA LYS A 92 -1.51 -6.14 7.22
C LYS A 92 -1.67 -5.28 8.47
N GLN A 93 -0.81 -4.28 8.66
CA GLN A 93 -0.93 -3.33 9.77
C GLN A 93 -2.26 -2.59 9.76
N LYS A 94 -2.70 -2.10 8.60
CA LYS A 94 -4.02 -1.45 8.46
C LYS A 94 -5.17 -2.39 8.80
N ARG A 95 -5.09 -3.68 8.41
CA ARG A 95 -6.11 -4.67 8.77
C ARG A 95 -6.13 -4.94 10.26
N GLU A 96 -4.97 -5.11 10.88
CA GLU A 96 -4.87 -5.30 12.34
C GLU A 96 -5.43 -4.10 13.11
N GLU A 97 -5.10 -2.87 12.69
CA GLU A 97 -5.65 -1.64 13.29
C GLU A 97 -7.18 -1.55 13.14
N LEU A 98 -7.71 -1.89 11.96
CA LEU A 98 -9.15 -1.93 11.73
C LEU A 98 -9.84 -3.01 12.57
N GLU A 99 -9.23 -4.19 12.71
CA GLU A 99 -9.74 -5.26 13.57
C GLU A 99 -9.77 -4.85 15.04
N GLU A 100 -8.73 -4.15 15.53
CA GLU A 100 -8.68 -3.62 16.89
C GLU A 100 -9.81 -2.61 17.13
N ILE A 101 -10.00 -1.66 16.20
CA ILE A 101 -11.08 -0.67 16.28
C ILE A 101 -12.46 -1.35 16.28
N LEU A 102 -12.66 -2.36 15.43
CA LEU A 102 -13.93 -3.11 15.39
C LEU A 102 -14.15 -3.89 16.68
N ALA A 103 -13.12 -4.53 17.23
CA ALA A 103 -13.20 -5.24 18.49
C ALA A 103 -13.55 -4.30 19.66
N GLU A 104 -12.92 -3.12 19.72
CA GLU A 104 -13.22 -2.12 20.74
C GLU A 104 -14.66 -1.59 20.62
N ASN A 105 -15.12 -1.31 19.40
CA ASN A 105 -16.49 -0.88 19.15
C ASN A 105 -17.51 -1.95 19.55
N ASN A 106 -17.26 -3.21 19.20
CA ASN A 106 -18.12 -4.33 19.59
C ASN A 106 -18.18 -4.47 21.11
N ARG A 107 -17.06 -4.37 21.82
CA ARG A 107 -17.05 -4.37 23.30
C ARG A 107 -17.90 -3.25 23.88
N LYS A 108 -17.78 -2.03 23.35
CA LYS A 108 -18.59 -0.89 23.79
C LYS A 108 -20.09 -1.12 23.56
N ILE A 109 -20.46 -1.71 22.42
CA ILE A 109 -21.85 -2.06 22.11
C ILE A 109 -22.36 -3.12 23.07
N GLU A 110 -21.60 -4.20 23.29
CA GLU A 110 -21.97 -5.28 24.21
C GLU A 110 -22.13 -4.76 25.65
N GLU A 111 -21.21 -3.93 26.13
CA GLU A 111 -21.31 -3.30 27.44
C GLU A 111 -22.53 -2.39 27.57
N ALA A 112 -22.83 -1.59 26.55
CA ALA A 112 -24.01 -0.73 26.53
C ALA A 112 -25.30 -1.57 26.54
N GLN A 113 -25.36 -2.63 25.74
CA GLN A 113 -26.50 -3.57 25.72
C GLN A 113 -26.67 -4.27 27.07
N ARG A 114 -25.58 -4.68 27.71
CA ARG A 114 -25.59 -5.31 29.02
C ARG A 114 -26.15 -4.37 30.09
N LYS A 115 -25.67 -3.12 30.14
CA LYS A 115 -26.19 -2.09 31.05
C LYS A 115 -27.68 -1.85 30.85
N LEU A 116 -28.12 -1.69 29.60
CA LEU A 116 -29.54 -1.53 29.28
C LEU A 116 -30.38 -2.75 29.70
N ALA A 117 -29.86 -3.96 29.56
CA ALA A 117 -30.54 -5.17 30.03
C ALA A 117 -30.63 -5.22 31.56
N GLU A 118 -29.55 -4.88 32.26
CA GLU A 118 -29.51 -4.80 33.73
C GLU A 118 -30.49 -3.76 34.26
N GLU A 119 -30.53 -2.56 33.67
CA GLU A 119 -31.49 -1.51 34.03
C GLU A 119 -32.94 -1.97 33.81
N ARG A 120 -33.25 -2.61 32.68
CA ARG A 120 -34.59 -3.17 32.42
C ARG A 120 -35.00 -4.20 33.46
N LEU A 121 -34.09 -5.10 33.85
CA LEU A 121 -34.35 -6.11 34.87
C LEU A 121 -34.57 -5.45 36.25
N ALA A 122 -33.78 -4.44 36.60
CA ALA A 122 -33.94 -3.69 37.85
C ALA A 122 -35.32 -3.02 37.96
N ILE A 123 -35.79 -2.38 36.87
CA ILE A 123 -37.13 -1.77 36.82
C ILE A 123 -38.23 -2.82 37.00
N ILE A 124 -38.09 -4.00 36.39
CA ILE A 124 -39.07 -5.10 36.54
C ILE A 124 -39.10 -5.60 37.98
N GLU A 125 -37.94 -5.77 38.63
CA GLU A 125 -37.87 -6.21 40.02
C GLU A 125 -38.44 -5.17 40.98
N GLU A 126 -38.16 -3.88 40.77
CA GLU A 126 -38.76 -2.79 41.54
C GLU A 126 -40.29 -2.79 41.41
N GLN A 127 -40.82 -2.94 40.19
CA GLN A 127 -42.25 -3.05 39.95
C GLN A 127 -42.86 -4.26 40.67
N ARG A 128 -42.17 -5.41 40.65
CA ARG A 128 -42.58 -6.63 41.37
C ARG A 128 -42.67 -6.39 42.87
N LEU A 129 -41.67 -5.74 43.47
CA LEU A 129 -41.66 -5.41 44.90
C LEU A 129 -42.79 -4.45 45.28
N MET A 130 -43.01 -3.41 44.48
CA MET A 130 -44.11 -2.46 44.68
C MET A 130 -45.49 -3.13 44.61
N ASP A 131 -45.68 -4.07 43.68
CA ASP A 131 -46.93 -4.81 43.56
C ASP A 131 -47.12 -5.81 44.71
N GLU A 132 -46.05 -6.45 45.19
CA GLU A 132 -46.09 -7.26 46.40
C GLU A 132 -46.46 -6.44 47.64
N GLU A 133 -45.87 -5.26 47.81
CA GLU A 133 -46.16 -4.35 48.91
C GLU A 133 -47.62 -3.86 48.86
N ARG A 134 -48.10 -3.45 47.67
CA ARG A 134 -49.52 -3.10 47.46
C ARG A 134 -50.45 -4.25 47.81
N GLN A 135 -50.13 -5.49 47.45
CA GLN A 135 -50.92 -6.66 47.82
C GLN A 135 -50.92 -6.91 49.33
N ARG A 136 -49.77 -6.74 50.00
CA ARG A 136 -49.69 -6.87 51.47
C ARG A 136 -50.55 -5.81 52.16
N MET A 137 -50.44 -4.55 51.74
CA MET A 137 -51.24 -3.45 52.26
C MET A 137 -52.74 -3.67 52.06
N ARG A 138 -53.16 -4.16 50.88
CA ARG A 138 -54.56 -4.53 50.62
C ARG A 138 -55.05 -5.63 51.56
N LYS A 139 -54.27 -6.70 51.73
CA LYS A 139 -54.61 -7.80 52.66
C LYS A 139 -54.69 -7.30 54.11
N GLU A 140 -53.83 -6.38 54.51
CA GLU A 140 -53.87 -5.79 55.85
C GLU A 140 -55.09 -4.88 56.05
N GLN A 141 -55.42 -4.04 55.06
CA GLN A 141 -56.64 -3.22 55.09
C GLN A 141 -57.91 -4.08 55.12
N GLU A 142 -57.99 -5.14 54.31
CA GLU A 142 -59.12 -6.08 54.33
C GLU A 142 -59.28 -6.74 55.71
N LYS A 143 -58.17 -7.12 56.35
CA LYS A 143 -58.18 -7.65 57.72
C LYS A 143 -58.70 -6.62 58.71
N ARG A 144 -58.19 -5.38 58.67
CA ARG A 144 -58.65 -4.28 59.55
C ARG A 144 -60.13 -3.98 59.36
N VAL A 145 -60.60 -3.84 58.12
CA VAL A 145 -62.03 -3.62 57.82
C VAL A 145 -62.89 -4.76 58.33
N LYS A 146 -62.45 -6.02 58.16
CA LYS A 146 -63.18 -7.20 58.68
C LYS A 146 -63.22 -7.22 60.21
N GLU A 147 -62.15 -6.80 60.87
CA GLU A 147 -62.08 -6.66 62.33
C GLU A 147 -62.99 -5.53 62.83
N GLU A 148 -62.93 -4.34 62.22
CA GLU A 148 -63.83 -3.22 62.50
C GLU A 148 -65.30 -3.60 62.29
N GLN A 149 -65.62 -4.29 61.19
CA GLN A 149 -66.97 -4.79 60.93
C GLN A 149 -67.44 -5.78 62.01
N LYS A 150 -66.56 -6.63 62.54
CA LYS A 150 -66.89 -7.53 63.68
C LYS A 150 -67.18 -6.74 64.95
N VAL A 151 -66.47 -5.64 65.20
CA VAL A 151 -66.70 -4.74 66.35
C VAL A 151 -68.05 -4.04 66.21
N ILE A 152 -68.37 -3.49 65.03
CA ILE A 152 -69.63 -2.80 64.75
C ILE A 152 -70.83 -3.75 64.83
N LEU A 153 -70.71 -4.95 64.26
CA LEU A 153 -71.77 -5.97 64.29
C LEU A 153 -71.90 -6.69 65.65
N GLY A 154 -71.03 -6.41 66.63
CA GLY A 154 -71.05 -7.02 67.95
C GLY A 154 -70.80 -8.54 67.97
N LYS A 155 -70.21 -9.08 66.90
CA LYS A 155 -69.86 -10.51 66.82
C LYS A 155 -68.65 -10.79 67.71
N ASN A 156 -68.68 -11.91 68.45
CA ASN A 156 -67.65 -12.32 69.42
C ASN A 156 -67.54 -11.42 70.68
N ASN A 157 -68.66 -10.91 71.23
CA ASN A 157 -68.65 -10.06 72.44
C ASN A 157 -67.80 -8.78 72.32
N SER A 158 -67.53 -8.33 71.08
CA SER A 158 -66.68 -7.18 70.76
C SER A 158 -67.28 -5.82 71.13
N ARG A 159 -68.61 -5.77 71.36
CA ARG A 159 -69.30 -4.54 71.79
C ARG A 159 -69.17 -4.38 73.31
N PRO A 160 -68.55 -3.30 73.81
CA PRO A 160 -68.45 -3.04 75.25
C PRO A 160 -69.85 -2.99 75.87
N LYS A 161 -70.08 -3.72 76.96
CA LYS A 161 -71.35 -3.65 77.69
C LYS A 161 -71.46 -2.26 78.32
N LEU A 162 -72.21 -1.37 77.68
CA LEU A 162 -72.61 -0.10 78.28
C LEU A 162 -73.60 -0.40 79.41
N SER A 163 -73.12 -0.33 80.65
CA SER A 163 -73.97 -0.32 81.84
C SER A 163 -74.65 1.05 81.93
N PHE A 164 -75.85 1.18 81.37
CA PHE A 164 -76.71 2.33 81.65
C PHE A 164 -77.36 2.09 83.01
N SER A 165 -76.93 2.82 84.04
CA SER A 165 -77.74 2.99 85.24
C SER A 165 -78.89 3.95 84.90
N LEU A 166 -80.10 3.43 84.67
CA LEU A 166 -81.30 4.25 84.80
C LEU A 166 -81.39 4.62 86.28
N LYS A 167 -81.10 5.88 86.62
CA LYS A 167 -81.48 6.44 87.92
C LYS A 167 -83.02 6.40 87.99
N PRO A 168 -83.62 5.61 88.89
CA PRO A 168 -85.03 5.73 89.17
C PRO A 168 -85.25 6.98 90.04
N GLY A 169 -86.07 7.92 89.55
CA GLY A 169 -86.75 8.93 90.36
C GLY A 169 -85.88 9.99 91.03
N ALA A 170 -86.01 11.23 90.56
CA ALA A 170 -85.98 12.40 91.44
C ALA A 170 -87.19 13.27 91.06
N LEU A 171 -88.19 13.24 91.94
CA LEU A 171 -89.15 14.33 92.13
C LEU A 171 -88.41 15.62 92.50
#